data_AF-A0A3D5R669-F1
#
_entry.id   AF-A0A3D5R669-F1
#
_cell.length_a   1.000
_cell.length_b   1.000
_cell.length_c   1.000
_cell.angle_alpha   90.00
_cell.angle_beta   90.00
_cell.angle_gamma   90.00
#
_symmetry.space_group_name_H-M   'P 1'
#
loop_
_entity.id
_entity.type
_entity.pdbx_description
1 polymer ?
#
loop_
_entity_poly.entity_id
_entity_poly.type
_entity_poly.pdbx_seq_one_letter_code
_entity_poly.pdbx_strand_id
1 'polypeptide(L)' 'VALNDSEEVIPYISPNMPHWGKTYSIPFEDLKAVSAPIVNIGPWGKDYHKFTERVLEEDVFNKTPELTKHTIEYLLSK' A
#
# COMPACT_ATOMS: atom_id res chain seq x y z
N VAL A 1 -3.73 -5.49 1.77
CA VAL A 1 -4.81 -6.16 1.00
C VAL A 1 -4.28 -7.06 -0.13
N ALA A 2 -2.97 -7.31 -0.24
CA ALA A 2 -2.44 -8.27 -1.22
C ALA A 2 -1.83 -9.55 -0.61
N LEU A 3 -1.79 -9.68 0.72
CA LEU A 3 -1.03 -10.75 1.38
C LEU A 3 -1.81 -11.49 2.49
N ASN A 4 -3.11 -11.19 2.67
CA ASN A 4 -3.92 -11.86 3.68
C ASN A 4 -4.30 -13.30 3.26
N ASP A 5 -4.36 -13.56 1.96
CA ASP A 5 -4.67 -14.84 1.34
C ASP A 5 -3.42 -15.37 0.62
N SER A 6 -2.36 -15.61 1.40
CA SER A 6 -1.02 -15.96 0.92
C SER A 6 -1.04 -17.17 -0.03
N GLU A 7 -1.83 -18.19 0.28
CA GLU A 7 -1.98 -19.41 -0.52
C GLU A 7 -2.46 -19.11 -1.95
N GLU A 8 -3.35 -18.13 -2.13
CA GLU A 8 -3.87 -17.74 -3.43
C GLU A 8 -2.89 -16.83 -4.19
N VAL A 9 -2.14 -15.98 -3.47
CA VAL A 9 -1.30 -14.94 -4.08
C VAL A 9 0.09 -15.43 -4.46
N ILE A 10 0.70 -16.33 -3.67
CA ILE A 10 2.05 -16.85 -3.87
C ILE A 10 2.27 -17.38 -5.30
N PRO A 11 1.37 -18.17 -5.91
CA PRO A 11 1.53 -18.66 -7.28
C PRO A 11 1.67 -17.57 -8.34
N TYR A 12 1.07 -16.39 -8.11
CA TYR A 12 1.12 -15.27 -9.05
C TYR A 12 2.35 -14.39 -8.86
N ILE A 13 2.79 -14.15 -7.62
CA ILE A 13 3.91 -13.23 -7.34
C ILE A 13 5.27 -13.92 -7.39
N SER A 14 5.36 -15.18 -6.96
CA SER A 14 6.64 -15.89 -6.85
C SER A 14 7.37 -16.06 -8.19
N PRO A 15 6.72 -16.33 -9.34
CA PRO A 15 7.42 -16.42 -10.62
C PRO A 15 7.97 -15.07 -11.11
N ASN A 16 7.38 -13.98 -10.63
CA ASN A 16 7.73 -12.61 -10.99
C ASN A 16 8.73 -11.97 -10.01
N MET A 17 9.20 -12.71 -9.00
CA MET A 17 10.16 -12.26 -8.01
C MET A 17 11.48 -13.05 -8.14
N PRO A 18 12.50 -12.53 -8.85
CA PRO A 18 13.74 -13.27 -9.16
C PRO A 18 14.51 -13.81 -7.93
N HIS A 19 14.25 -13.26 -6.75
CA HIS A 19 14.91 -13.59 -5.50
C HIS A 19 14.01 -14.35 -4.51
N TRP A 20 12.79 -14.70 -4.94
CA TRP A 20 11.84 -15.47 -4.14
C TRP A 20 12.44 -16.77 -3.64
N GLY A 21 12.37 -16.99 -2.33
CA GLY A 21 12.88 -18.21 -1.67
C GLY A 21 14.41 -18.34 -1.70
N LYS A 22 15.14 -17.33 -2.17
CA LYS A 22 16.61 -17.29 -2.17
C LYS A 22 17.11 -16.26 -1.16
N THR A 23 17.17 -15.00 -1.58
CA THR A 23 17.57 -13.87 -0.73
C THR A 23 16.38 -13.07 -0.24
N TYR A 24 15.18 -13.35 -0.77
CA TYR A 24 13.94 -12.67 -0.40
C TYR A 24 12.86 -13.69 -0.05
N SER A 25 12.37 -13.63 1.18
CA SER A 25 11.26 -14.42 1.71
C SER A 25 10.27 -13.51 2.41
N ILE A 26 8.97 -13.81 2.28
CA ILE A 26 7.90 -13.05 2.93
C ILE A 26 7.33 -13.90 4.07
N PRO A 27 7.33 -13.41 5.34
CA PRO A 27 6.79 -14.15 6.48
C PRO A 27 5.27 -13.98 6.58
N PHE A 28 4.52 -14.67 5.72
CA PHE A 28 3.06 -14.49 5.60
C PHE A 28 2.27 -14.73 6.88
N GLU A 29 2.61 -15.76 7.66
CA GLU A 29 1.92 -16.07 8.92
C GLU A 29 2.11 -14.95 9.95
N ASP A 30 3.34 -14.44 10.09
CA ASP A 30 3.64 -13.33 10.99
C ASP A 30 2.92 -12.05 10.54
N LEU A 31 2.90 -11.78 9.23
CA LEU A 31 2.19 -10.63 8.65
C LEU A 31 0.68 -10.71 8.90
N LYS A 32 0.09 -11.91 8.84
CA LYS A 32 -1.32 -12.14 9.14
C LYS A 32 -1.63 -11.88 10.61
N ALA A 33 -0.74 -12.29 11.51
CA ALA A 33 -0.88 -12.08 12.95
C ALA A 33 -0.86 -10.59 13.35
N VAL A 34 -0.10 -9.75 12.63
CA VAL A 34 -0.01 -8.30 12.89
C VAL A 34 -0.86 -7.45 11.94
N SER A 35 -1.73 -8.09 11.15
CA SER A 35 -2.56 -7.41 10.16
C SER A 35 -3.49 -6.42 10.86
N ALA A 36 -3.53 -5.19 10.36
CA ALA A 36 -4.39 -4.13 10.85
C ALA A 36 -5.23 -3.55 9.70
N PRO A 37 -6.37 -2.90 10.00
CA PRO A 37 -7.07 -2.09 9.01
C PRO A 37 -6.14 -1.01 8.46
N ILE A 38 -5.99 -0.96 7.14
CA ILE A 38 -5.14 0.02 6.46
C ILE A 38 -6.01 0.85 5.53
N VAL A 39 -5.76 2.16 5.52
CA VAL A 39 -6.29 3.09 4.52
C VAL A 39 -5.11 3.75 3.82
N ASN A 40 -5.15 3.78 2.49
CA ASN A 40 -4.19 4.53 1.69
C ASN A 40 -4.81 5.87 1.30
N ILE A 41 -4.15 6.97 1.66
CA ILE A 41 -4.54 8.34 1.31
C ILE A 41 -3.38 8.94 0.50
N GLY A 42 -3.69 9.50 -0.66
CA GLY A 42 -2.69 10.08 -1.55
C GLY A 42 -3.32 11.05 -2.54
N PRO A 43 -2.49 11.86 -3.21
CA PRO A 43 -2.96 12.84 -4.19
C PRO A 43 -3.49 12.15 -5.44
N TRP A 44 -4.32 12.85 -6.23
CA TRP A 44 -4.64 12.37 -7.56
C TRP A 44 -3.37 12.28 -8.42
N GLY A 45 -3.11 11.08 -8.97
CA GLY A 45 -1.96 10.79 -9.80
C GLY A 45 -2.33 10.13 -11.12
N LYS A 46 -1.43 10.23 -12.10
CA LYS A 46 -1.56 9.59 -13.42
C LYS A 46 -0.23 8.99 -13.86
N ASP A 47 -0.33 7.90 -14.61
CA ASP A 47 0.82 7.16 -15.17
C ASP A 47 1.77 6.57 -14.12
N TYR A 48 1.20 5.95 -13.06
CA TYR A 48 1.98 5.24 -12.03
C TYR A 48 2.97 4.24 -12.63
N HIS A 49 4.19 4.25 -12.12
CA HIS A 49 5.30 3.38 -12.54
C HIS A 49 5.71 3.54 -14.02
N LYS A 50 5.38 4.68 -14.64
CA LYS A 50 5.86 5.05 -15.99
C LYS A 50 6.73 6.29 -15.93
N PHE A 51 7.55 6.53 -16.96
CA PHE A 51 8.41 7.72 -17.02
C PHE A 51 7.63 9.05 -17.09
N THR A 52 6.33 9.01 -17.38
CA THR A 52 5.41 10.17 -17.40
C THR A 52 4.60 10.31 -16.10
N GLU A 53 4.96 9.59 -15.05
CA GLU A 53 4.31 9.65 -13.75
C GLU A 53 4.25 11.09 -13.24
N ARG A 54 3.07 11.49 -12.75
CA ARG A 54 2.81 12.84 -12.22
C ARG A 54 1.64 12.84 -11.25
N VAL A 55 1.59 13.86 -10.42
CA VAL A 55 0.54 14.11 -9.43
C VAL A 55 -0.08 15.50 -9.64
N LEU A 56 -1.32 15.68 -9.17
CA LEU A 56 -1.94 17.00 -9.12
C LEU A 56 -1.37 17.78 -7.95
N GLU A 57 -0.70 18.88 -8.25
CA GLU A 57 0.01 19.73 -7.29
C GLU A 57 -0.88 20.19 -6.12
N GLU A 58 -2.10 20.64 -6.41
CA GLU A 58 -3.08 21.07 -5.40
C GLU A 58 -3.40 19.96 -4.39
N ASP A 59 -3.51 18.72 -4.86
CA ASP A 59 -3.81 17.59 -3.99
C ASP A 59 -2.61 17.24 -3.11
N VAL A 60 -1.38 17.42 -3.61
CA VAL A 60 -0.15 17.18 -2.82
C VAL A 60 -0.04 18.18 -1.68
N PHE A 61 -0.22 19.48 -1.98
CA PHE A 61 0.05 20.53 -1.01
C PHE A 61 -1.12 20.83 -0.07
N ASN A 62 -2.36 20.64 -0.51
CA ASN A 62 -3.54 21.05 0.25
C ASN A 62 -4.44 19.86 0.62
N LYS A 63 -5.01 19.17 -0.38
CA LYS A 63 -6.11 18.22 -0.12
C LYS A 63 -5.66 16.94 0.60
N THR A 64 -4.53 16.36 0.20
CA THR A 64 -4.01 15.12 0.83
C THR A 64 -3.61 15.35 2.28
N PRO A 65 -2.86 16.42 2.63
CA PRO A 65 -2.59 16.75 4.03
C PRO A 65 -3.86 16.96 4.86
N GLU A 66 -4.84 17.72 4.35
CA GLU A 66 -6.11 17.97 5.03
C GLU A 66 -6.90 16.69 5.29
N LEU A 67 -7.05 15.85 4.26
CA LEU A 67 -7.78 14.58 4.37
C LEU A 67 -7.07 13.61 5.31
N THR A 68 -5.74 13.58 5.29
CA THR A 68 -4.94 12.75 6.21
C THR A 68 -5.16 13.18 7.65
N LYS A 69 -5.04 14.50 7.91
CA LYS A 69 -5.29 15.06 9.24
C LYS A 69 -6.70 14.74 9.72
N HIS A 70 -7.71 15.00 8.88
CA HIS A 70 -9.10 14.73 9.20
C HIS A 70 -9.33 13.25 9.53
N THR A 71 -8.71 12.34 8.76
CA THR A 71 -8.82 10.89 9.00
C THR A 71 -8.24 10.51 10.36
N ILE A 72 -7.06 11.03 10.72
CA ILE A 72 -6.44 10.79 12.02
C ILE A 72 -7.35 11.29 13.15
N GLU A 73 -7.84 12.53 13.04
CA GLU A 73 -8.73 13.14 14.05
C GLU A 73 -10.04 12.36 14.19
N TYR A 74 -10.64 11.94 13.08
CA TYR A 74 -11.85 11.13 13.07
C TYR A 74 -11.66 9.76 13.72
N LEU A 75 -10.53 9.09 13.47
CA LEU A 75 -10.24 7.78 14.03
C LEU A 75 -9.88 7.83 15.53
N LEU A 76 -9.22 8.90 15.99
CA LEU A 76 -8.81 9.07 17.38
C LEU A 76 -9.86 9.76 18.27
N SER A 77 -10.90 10.38 17.69
CA SER A 77 -11.99 11.01 18.43
C SER A 77 -13.07 10.03 18.90
N LYS A 78 -12.88 8.74 18.65
CA LYS A 78 -13.75 7.65 19.12
C LYS A 78 -13.12 6.91 20.30
#